data_AF-A0A8H4NAV4-F1
#
_entry.id   AF-A0A8H4NAV4-F1
#
_cell.length_a   1.000
_cell.length_b   1.000
_cell.length_c   1.000
_cell.angle_alpha   90.00
_cell.angle_beta   90.00
_cell.angle_gamma   90.00
#
_symmetry.space_group_name_H-M   'P 1'
#
loop_
_entity.id
_entity.type
_entity.pdbx_description
1 polymer ?
#
loop_
_entity_poly.entity_id
_entity_poly.type
_entity_poly.pdbx_seq_one_letter_code
_entity_poly.pdbx_strand_id
1 'polypeptide(L)'
;MMTVNDCYRVDNDPSDYKGGGQTIVDDATYEVYPGFLRSASRCGKQAGCDSTYEFTFNEYRVWGHGWANSDHGEALKKEIKGCALLPDTWKFTYGIREDGREWTARFRTGVFQKSCVGNAVGKASGIDDFGCAGSG
;
A
#
# COMPACT_ATOMS: atom_id res chain seq x y z
N MET A 1 0.79 27.68 9.94
CA MET A 1 1.00 26.37 9.30
C MET A 1 2.37 26.43 8.64
N MET A 2 3.39 25.88 9.28
CA MET A 2 4.77 25.90 8.74
C MET A 2 5.04 24.56 8.06
N THR A 3 5.14 24.60 6.75
CA THR A 3 5.74 23.54 5.95
C THR A 3 7.25 23.57 6.19
N VAL A 4 7.75 22.58 6.91
CA VAL A 4 9.18 22.24 6.86
C VAL A 4 9.26 20.87 6.18
N ASN A 5 9.62 20.91 4.90
CA ASN A 5 9.96 19.76 4.03
C ASN A 5 8.83 18.74 3.79
N ASP A 6 7.76 19.15 3.10
CA ASP A 6 6.83 18.28 2.34
C ASP A 6 6.27 17.00 3.02
N CYS A 7 6.26 16.93 4.35
CA CYS A 7 5.65 15.83 5.09
C CYS A 7 4.55 16.33 6.03
N TYR A 8 3.39 15.67 5.99
CA TYR A 8 2.34 15.82 7.00
C TYR A 8 2.81 15.14 8.28
N ARG A 9 3.40 15.91 9.19
CA ARG A 9 3.74 15.44 10.53
C ARG A 9 2.45 15.31 11.34
N VAL A 10 2.04 14.09 11.65
CA VAL A 10 1.00 13.83 12.66
C VAL A 10 1.72 13.66 14.00
N ASP A 11 1.67 14.69 14.84
CA ASP A 11 2.12 14.56 16.24
C ASP A 11 1.11 13.67 16.99
N ASN A 12 1.61 12.65 17.70
CA ASN A 12 0.84 11.54 18.31
C ASN A 12 0.23 10.52 17.33
N ASP A 13 1.02 10.00 16.39
CA ASP A 13 0.61 8.84 15.58
C ASP A 13 0.68 7.54 16.43
N PRO A 14 -0.45 6.89 16.75
CA PRO A 14 -0.50 5.64 17.51
C PRO A 14 -0.13 4.41 16.65
N SER A 15 0.39 4.61 15.44
CA SER A 15 0.81 3.50 14.59
C SER A 15 1.99 2.77 15.22
N ASP A 16 1.67 1.64 15.84
CA ASP A 16 2.62 0.55 16.05
C ASP A 16 3.15 0.14 14.67
N TYR A 17 4.31 0.66 14.28
CA TYR A 17 5.03 0.23 13.09
C TYR A 17 5.50 -1.22 13.29
N LYS A 18 4.59 -2.18 13.07
CA LYS A 18 4.87 -3.62 13.08
C LYS A 18 5.67 -3.93 11.82
N GLY A 19 7.00 -3.80 11.89
CA GLY A 19 7.85 -4.65 11.06
C GLY A 19 7.56 -6.10 11.46
N GLY A 20 7.59 -7.03 10.53
CA GLY A 20 7.27 -8.44 10.81
C GLY A 20 5.91 -8.87 10.29
N GLY A 21 5.72 -10.16 10.07
CA GLY A 21 4.62 -10.73 9.31
C GLY A 21 4.39 -12.22 9.55
N GLN A 22 3.19 -12.72 9.26
CA GLN A 22 2.90 -14.15 9.27
C GLN A 22 2.70 -14.64 7.84
N THR A 23 3.37 -15.73 7.49
CA THR A 23 3.12 -16.47 6.25
C THR A 23 2.90 -17.95 6.56
N ILE A 24 2.08 -18.63 5.76
CA ILE A 24 1.83 -20.06 5.89
C ILE A 24 2.53 -20.74 4.71
N VAL A 25 3.45 -21.66 5.00
CA VAL A 25 4.07 -22.54 4.01
C VAL A 25 3.73 -23.97 4.43
N ASP A 26 3.02 -24.68 3.54
CA ASP A 26 2.37 -25.97 3.81
C ASP A 26 1.40 -25.88 5.01
N ASP A 27 1.68 -26.60 6.11
CA ASP A 27 0.91 -26.59 7.36
C ASP A 27 1.61 -25.78 8.48
N ALA A 28 2.70 -25.08 8.17
CA ALA A 28 3.49 -24.34 9.15
C ALA A 28 3.28 -22.82 9.02
N THR A 29 2.87 -22.20 10.13
CA THR A 29 2.81 -20.74 10.25
C THR A 29 4.19 -20.22 10.65
N TYR A 30 4.78 -19.43 9.77
CA TYR A 30 6.03 -18.71 9.99
C TYR A 30 5.72 -17.29 10.42
N GLU A 31 6.18 -16.91 11.61
CA GLU A 31 6.09 -15.54 12.10
C GLU A 31 7.48 -14.88 12.02
N VAL A 32 7.58 -13.87 11.18
CA VAL A 32 8.76 -13.03 11.01
C VAL A 32 8.66 -11.91 12.02
N TYR A 33 9.54 -11.90 13.02
CA TYR A 33 9.72 -10.75 13.89
C TYR A 33 10.87 -9.89 13.38
N PRO A 34 10.73 -8.55 13.32
CA PRO A 34 11.83 -7.69 12.99
C PRO A 34 12.81 -7.73 14.17
N GLY A 35 14.10 -7.88 13.89
CA GLY A 35 15.14 -7.89 14.93
C GLY A 35 15.24 -6.57 15.71
N PHE A 36 14.59 -5.50 15.21
CA PHE A 36 14.52 -4.18 15.84
C PHE A 36 13.16 -3.53 15.56
N LEU A 37 12.57 -2.88 16.57
CA LEU A 37 11.45 -1.97 16.38
C LEU A 37 11.88 -0.86 15.40
N ARG A 38 11.15 -0.70 14.30
CA ARG A 38 11.42 0.39 13.37
C ARG A 38 11.17 1.71 14.10
N SER A 39 12.09 2.66 13.96
CA SER A 39 11.84 4.05 14.31
C SER A 39 10.57 4.51 13.59
N ALA A 40 9.65 5.14 14.31
CA ALA A 40 8.47 5.74 13.70
C ALA A 40 8.90 6.60 12.51
N SER A 41 8.22 6.43 11.38
CA SER A 41 8.46 7.25 10.20
C SER A 41 8.39 8.72 10.58
N ARG A 42 9.45 9.49 10.32
CA ARG A 42 9.43 10.96 10.52
C ARG A 42 8.30 11.65 9.75
N CYS A 43 7.75 11.00 8.72
CA CYS A 43 6.69 11.50 7.84
C CYS A 43 5.35 10.77 7.99
N GLY A 44 5.17 9.93 9.02
CA GLY A 44 3.95 9.15 9.20
C GLY A 44 3.74 8.09 8.09
N LYS A 45 2.50 7.62 7.96
CA LYS A 45 2.07 6.74 6.86
C LYS A 45 1.99 7.53 5.55
N GLN A 46 2.51 6.94 4.47
CA GLN A 46 2.40 7.51 3.13
C GLN A 46 1.91 6.45 2.14
N ALA A 47 1.23 6.91 1.11
CA ALA A 47 0.81 6.07 0.00
C ALA A 47 0.82 6.88 -1.30
N GLY A 48 1.00 6.18 -2.41
CA GLY A 48 0.72 6.74 -3.73
C GLY A 48 0.08 5.69 -4.62
N CYS A 49 -0.75 6.15 -5.54
CA CYS A 49 -1.45 5.31 -6.50
C CYS A 49 -1.45 5.98 -7.87
N ASP A 50 -0.91 5.28 -8.86
CA ASP A 50 -0.94 5.67 -10.26
C ASP A 50 -1.77 4.67 -11.07
N SER A 51 -2.57 5.18 -12.00
CA SER A 51 -3.46 4.43 -12.88
C SER A 51 -3.13 4.71 -14.34
N THR A 52 -3.03 3.66 -15.16
CA THR A 52 -2.84 3.75 -16.61
C THR A 52 -3.95 2.99 -17.32
N TYR A 53 -4.70 3.68 -18.16
CA TYR A 53 -5.73 3.06 -19.00
C TYR A 53 -5.10 2.31 -20.16
N GLU A 54 -5.44 1.03 -20.28
CA GLU A 54 -4.95 0.10 -21.31
C GLU A 54 -6.12 -0.58 -22.01
N PHE A 55 -6.97 0.22 -22.67
CA PHE A 55 -8.13 -0.13 -23.53
C PHE A 55 -9.17 -1.13 -22.96
N THR A 56 -8.73 -2.34 -22.61
CA THR A 56 -9.52 -3.41 -21.99
C THR A 56 -9.35 -3.50 -20.47
N PHE A 57 -8.33 -2.88 -19.89
CA PHE A 57 -8.07 -2.90 -18.45
C PHE A 57 -7.42 -1.59 -17.98
N ASN A 58 -7.33 -1.44 -16.67
CA ASN A 58 -6.52 -0.40 -16.05
C ASN A 58 -5.36 -1.05 -15.30
N GLU A 59 -4.13 -0.60 -15.56
CA GLU A 59 -2.96 -0.99 -14.77
C GLU A 59 -2.76 -0.01 -13.63
N TYR A 60 -2.59 -0.55 -12.41
CA TYR A 60 -2.34 0.23 -11.21
C TYR A 60 -0.95 -0.05 -10.66
N ARG A 61 -0.31 1.01 -10.19
CA ARG A 61 0.90 0.95 -9.38
C ARG A 61 0.63 1.68 -8.07
N VAL A 62 0.54 0.91 -6.99
CA VAL A 62 0.38 1.43 -5.63
C VAL A 62 1.69 1.25 -4.89
N TRP A 63 2.05 2.22 -4.06
CA TRP A 63 3.17 2.09 -3.15
C TRP A 63 2.79 2.65 -1.79
N GLY A 64 3.52 2.24 -0.76
CA GLY A 64 3.27 2.72 0.59
C GLY A 64 4.51 2.65 1.47
N HIS A 65 4.38 3.32 2.61
CA HIS A 65 5.37 3.44 3.67
C HIS A 65 4.65 3.48 5.01
N GLY A 66 5.06 2.63 5.96
CA GLY A 66 4.47 2.59 7.30
C GLY A 66 3.13 1.82 7.42
N TRP A 67 2.73 1.06 6.39
CA TRP A 67 1.54 0.19 6.39
C TRP A 67 1.74 -1.00 5.44
N ALA A 68 0.91 -2.05 5.50
CA ALA A 68 1.06 -3.29 4.70
C ALA A 68 2.44 -3.98 4.81
N ASN A 69 3.05 -3.87 6.00
CA ASN A 69 4.41 -4.32 6.27
C ASN A 69 4.55 -5.83 6.54
N SER A 70 3.46 -6.45 7.01
CA SER A 70 3.44 -7.80 7.60
C SER A 70 2.81 -8.86 6.73
N ASP A 71 1.85 -8.45 5.92
CA ASP A 71 0.86 -9.32 5.33
C ASP A 71 1.13 -9.55 3.84
N HIS A 72 2.32 -9.18 3.36
CA HIS A 72 2.68 -9.22 1.94
C HIS A 72 1.64 -8.53 1.04
N GLY A 73 0.93 -7.52 1.57
CA GLY A 73 -0.13 -6.80 0.87
C GLY A 73 -1.45 -7.55 0.75
N GLU A 74 -1.68 -8.64 1.49
CA GLU A 74 -2.93 -9.42 1.41
C GLU A 74 -4.16 -8.63 1.91
N ALA A 75 -4.03 -7.77 2.93
CA ALA A 75 -5.13 -6.90 3.35
C ALA A 75 -5.47 -5.88 2.25
N LEU A 76 -4.47 -5.27 1.61
CA LEU A 76 -4.67 -4.38 0.48
C LEU A 76 -5.33 -5.13 -0.69
N LYS A 77 -4.82 -6.31 -1.03
CA LYS A 77 -5.39 -7.16 -2.09
C LYS A 77 -6.84 -7.51 -1.81
N LYS A 78 -7.21 -7.78 -0.56
CA LYS A 78 -8.60 -8.08 -0.16
C LYS A 78 -9.54 -6.89 -0.43
N GLU A 79 -9.12 -5.68 -0.11
CA GLU A 79 -9.90 -4.47 -0.43
C GLU A 79 -9.98 -4.25 -1.95
N ILE A 80 -8.86 -4.43 -2.67
CA ILE A 80 -8.78 -4.28 -4.13
C ILE A 80 -9.59 -5.34 -4.89
N LYS A 81 -9.77 -6.55 -4.35
CA LYS A 81 -10.63 -7.58 -4.96
C LYS A 81 -12.05 -7.07 -5.20
N GLY A 82 -12.55 -6.13 -4.39
CA GLY A 82 -13.85 -5.48 -4.61
C GLY A 82 -13.92 -4.58 -5.84
N CYS A 83 -12.78 -4.18 -6.40
CA CYS A 83 -12.64 -3.25 -7.52
C CYS A 83 -12.38 -3.96 -8.86
N ALA A 84 -13.02 -5.12 -9.09
CA ALA A 84 -12.85 -5.91 -10.31
C ALA A 84 -11.38 -6.25 -10.64
N LEU A 85 -10.62 -6.67 -9.62
CA LEU A 85 -9.25 -7.16 -9.78
C LEU A 85 -9.21 -8.34 -10.75
N LEU A 86 -8.36 -8.24 -11.78
CA LEU A 86 -8.15 -9.32 -12.74
C LEU A 86 -7.33 -10.45 -12.10
N PRO A 87 -7.68 -11.73 -12.36
CA PRO A 87 -6.96 -12.87 -11.82
C PRO A 87 -5.50 -12.87 -12.25
N ASP A 88 -4.60 -13.36 -11.39
CA ASP A 88 -3.16 -13.51 -11.65
C ASP A 88 -2.38 -12.24 -12.03
N THR A 89 -2.95 -11.05 -11.76
CA THR A 89 -2.28 -9.78 -12.05
C THR A 89 -1.59 -9.16 -10.84
N TRP A 90 -1.89 -9.63 -9.63
CA TRP A 90 -1.36 -9.09 -8.38
C TRP A 90 0.12 -9.42 -8.19
N LYS A 91 0.95 -8.38 -8.04
CA LYS A 91 2.37 -8.49 -7.71
C LYS A 91 2.70 -7.51 -6.60
N PHE A 92 3.15 -8.03 -5.46
CA PHE A 92 3.60 -7.22 -4.33
C PHE A 92 5.09 -7.44 -4.10
N THR A 93 5.86 -6.35 -3.98
CA THR A 93 7.30 -6.40 -3.77
C THR A 93 7.70 -5.45 -2.66
N TYR A 94 8.39 -5.96 -1.65
CA TYR A 94 9.10 -5.13 -0.68
C TYR A 94 10.36 -4.55 -1.33
N GLY A 95 10.70 -3.32 -0.96
CA GLY A 95 11.91 -2.67 -1.41
C GLY A 95 11.98 -1.23 -0.92
N ILE A 96 12.98 -0.96 -0.08
CA ILE A 96 13.32 0.41 0.32
C ILE A 96 13.95 1.10 -0.89
N ARG A 97 13.32 2.17 -1.36
CA ARG A 97 13.88 3.02 -2.42
C ARG A 97 14.30 4.38 -1.87
N GLU A 98 15.08 5.11 -2.65
CA GLU A 98 15.58 6.46 -2.30
C GLU A 98 14.44 7.45 -2.02
N ASP A 99 13.25 7.21 -2.57
CA ASP A 99 12.03 8.01 -2.34
C ASP A 99 11.24 7.60 -1.09
N GLY A 100 11.79 6.72 -0.26
CA GLY A 100 11.22 6.35 1.03
C GLY A 100 10.07 5.34 0.97
N ARG A 101 9.66 4.85 -0.21
CA ARG A 101 8.65 3.76 -0.25
C ARG A 101 9.24 2.46 0.27
N GLU A 102 8.44 1.69 1.02
CA GLU A 102 8.86 0.41 1.61
C GLU A 102 8.42 -0.79 0.77
N TRP A 103 7.37 -0.60 -0.03
CA TRP A 103 6.84 -1.63 -0.90
C TRP A 103 6.15 -1.03 -2.13
N THR A 104 5.88 -1.87 -3.11
CA THR A 104 5.12 -1.54 -4.31
C THR A 104 4.23 -2.72 -4.68
N ALA A 105 2.96 -2.43 -4.97
CA ALA A 105 1.99 -3.35 -5.53
C ALA A 105 1.69 -2.95 -6.98
N ARG A 106 1.65 -3.92 -7.88
CA ARG A 106 1.19 -3.78 -9.26
C ARG A 106 0.08 -4.77 -9.51
N PHE A 107 -1.00 -4.31 -10.14
CA PHE A 107 -2.14 -5.15 -10.48
C PHE A 107 -2.95 -4.52 -11.60
N ARG A 108 -3.91 -5.28 -12.14
CA ARG A 108 -4.82 -4.79 -13.17
C ARG A 108 -6.25 -5.00 -12.74
N THR A 109 -7.12 -4.07 -13.10
CA THR A 109 -8.56 -4.20 -12.89
C THR A 109 -9.31 -4.04 -14.20
N GLY A 110 -10.63 -4.26 -14.18
CA GLY A 110 -11.50 -3.72 -15.22
C GLY A 110 -11.37 -2.20 -15.38
N VAL A 111 -11.97 -1.67 -16.44
CA VAL A 111 -11.99 -0.23 -16.73
C VAL A 111 -12.83 0.56 -15.73
N PHE A 112 -12.53 1.85 -15.57
CA PHE A 112 -13.25 2.80 -14.69
C PHE A 112 -13.22 2.48 -13.18
N GLN A 113 -12.20 1.76 -12.70
CA GLN A 113 -12.08 1.36 -11.29
C GLN A 113 -11.26 2.34 -10.44
N LYS A 114 -10.85 3.49 -10.99
CA LYS A 114 -9.95 4.46 -10.36
C LYS A 114 -10.40 4.90 -8.96
N SER A 115 -11.68 5.27 -8.84
CA SER A 115 -12.25 5.72 -7.57
C SER A 115 -12.36 4.57 -6.57
N CYS A 116 -12.73 3.36 -7.02
CA CYS A 116 -12.77 2.18 -6.16
C CYS A 116 -11.38 1.85 -5.61
N VAL A 117 -10.37 1.82 -6.48
CA VAL A 117 -8.98 1.53 -6.09
C VAL A 117 -8.45 2.59 -5.13
N GLY A 118 -8.72 3.88 -5.39
CA GLY A 118 -8.37 4.97 -4.47
C GLY A 118 -8.96 4.75 -3.08
N ASN A 119 -10.27 4.50 -3.00
CA ASN A 119 -10.95 4.24 -1.73
C ASN A 119 -10.41 3.00 -1.01
N ALA A 120 -10.11 1.92 -1.75
CA ALA A 120 -9.54 0.70 -1.19
C ALA A 120 -8.14 0.93 -0.60
N VAL A 121 -7.30 1.72 -1.28
CA VAL A 121 -5.97 2.12 -0.78
C VAL A 121 -6.10 3.03 0.44
N GLY A 122 -7.01 4.00 0.41
CA GLY A 122 -7.30 4.87 1.56
C GLY A 122 -7.72 4.07 2.79
N LYS A 123 -8.64 3.12 2.62
CA LYS A 123 -9.09 2.23 3.70
C LYS A 123 -7.98 1.32 4.24
N ALA A 124 -7.13 0.78 3.37
CA ALA A 124 -6.02 -0.10 3.78
C ALA A 124 -4.87 0.66 4.46
N SER A 125 -4.62 1.91 4.06
CA SER A 125 -3.60 2.77 4.65
C SER A 125 -4.09 3.50 5.92
N GLY A 126 -5.39 3.78 5.99
CA GLY A 126 -5.98 4.72 6.96
C GLY A 126 -5.76 6.18 6.57
N ILE A 127 -5.53 6.47 5.29
CA ILE A 127 -5.42 7.84 4.75
C ILE A 127 -6.78 8.22 4.16
N ASP A 128 -7.41 9.24 4.76
CA ASP A 128 -8.70 9.76 4.30
C ASP A 128 -8.56 10.51 2.96
N ASP A 129 -9.64 10.56 2.19
CA ASP A 129 -9.73 11.22 0.87
C ASP A 129 -8.61 10.83 -0.13
N PHE A 130 -8.14 9.58 -0.05
CA PHE A 130 -7.10 9.06 -0.94
C PHE A 130 -7.63 8.75 -2.35
N GLY A 131 -6.93 9.23 -3.37
CA GLY A 131 -7.24 9.01 -4.78
C GLY A 131 -6.05 8.52 -5.59
N CYS A 132 -6.33 7.82 -6.69
CA CYS A 132 -5.31 7.47 -7.68
C CYS A 132 -5.11 8.60 -8.69
N ALA A 133 -3.88 8.84 -9.12
CA ALA A 133 -3.54 9.72 -10.23
C ALA A 133 -3.57 8.96 -11.57
N GLY A 134 -3.47 9.68 -12.69
CA GLY A 134 -3.36 9.08 -14.03
C GLY A 134 -4.67 8.96 -14.82
N SER A 135 -4.60 8.30 -15.97
CA SER A 135 -5.62 8.34 -17.03
C SER A 135 -6.73 7.31 -16.91
N GLY A 136 -6.50 6.22 -16.19
CA GLY A 136 -7.46 5.12 -16.02
C GLY A 136 -8.35 5.29 -14.81
#